data_AF-A0A239C850-F1
#
_entry.id   AF-A0A239C850-F1
#
_cell.length_a   1.000
_cell.length_b   1.000
_cell.length_c   1.000
_cell.angle_alpha   90.00
_cell.angle_beta   90.00
_cell.angle_gamma   90.00
#
_symmetry.space_group_name_H-M   'P 1'
#
loop_
_entity.id
_entity.type
_entity.pdbx_description
1 polymer ?
#
loop_
_entity_poly.entity_id
_entity_poly.type
_entity_poly.pdbx_seq_one_letter_code
_entity_poly.pdbx_strand_id
1 'polypeptide(L)'
;MRLVWAISAALALGGCMEGAPPVSGAGGGGQGAEARKLSAGMTQAQAEAVFGLDAGFERNPANWDESCVSYAYGDAATPRYVHAVFRGDTLTRATDGHGAICTYGAAL
;
A
#
# COMPACT_ATOMS: atom_id res chain seq x y z
N MET A 1 -58.28 -28.63 8.50
CA MET A 1 -58.63 -27.29 7.99
C MET A 1 -58.08 -26.23 8.94
N ARG A 2 -56.83 -25.81 8.71
CA ARG A 2 -56.22 -24.59 9.27
C ARG A 2 -55.22 -24.09 8.23
N LEU A 3 -55.75 -23.43 7.20
CA LEU A 3 -54.99 -22.39 6.51
C LEU A 3 -54.64 -21.34 7.56
N VAL A 4 -53.41 -20.80 7.56
CA VAL A 4 -53.25 -19.36 7.36
C VAL A 4 -51.77 -18.99 7.13
N TRP A 5 -51.51 -18.54 5.90
CA TRP A 5 -50.63 -17.42 5.50
C TRP A 5 -49.11 -17.57 5.59
N ALA A 6 -48.55 -17.88 4.41
CA ALA A 6 -47.24 -17.41 3.98
C ALA A 6 -47.21 -15.87 3.96
N ILE A 7 -46.18 -15.27 4.58
CA ILE A 7 -45.71 -13.93 4.21
C ILE A 7 -44.18 -13.99 4.18
N SER A 8 -43.67 -14.05 2.96
CA SER A 8 -42.31 -13.73 2.56
C SER A 8 -41.99 -12.28 2.95
N ALA A 9 -40.85 -12.06 3.60
CA ALA A 9 -40.23 -10.76 3.70
C ALA A 9 -38.73 -10.91 3.46
N ALA A 10 -38.39 -11.11 2.19
CA ALA A 10 -37.09 -10.74 1.66
C ALA A 10 -37.03 -9.20 1.63
N LEU A 11 -36.21 -8.62 2.51
CA LEU A 11 -35.67 -7.27 2.40
C LEU A 11 -34.21 -7.48 1.96
N ALA A 12 -33.87 -7.51 0.68
CA ALA A 12 -33.83 -6.38 -0.24
C ALA A 12 -32.99 -5.19 0.29
N LEU A 13 -31.72 -5.22 -0.12
CA LEU A 13 -30.98 -4.11 -0.74
C LEU A 13 -30.71 -2.83 0.09
N GLY A 14 -29.41 -2.57 0.26
CA GLY A 14 -28.84 -1.25 0.01
C GLY A 14 -28.58 -0.38 1.24
N GLY A 15 -27.32 -0.01 1.42
CA GLY A 15 -26.87 1.04 2.35
C GLY A 15 -25.72 0.55 3.22
N CYS A 16 -24.49 1.05 3.13
CA CYS A 16 -23.93 2.10 2.30
C CYS A 16 -22.55 1.62 1.86
N MET A 17 -22.26 1.72 0.56
CA MET A 17 -20.90 2.05 0.19
C MET A 17 -20.66 3.41 0.85
N GLU A 18 -20.08 3.40 2.05
CA GLU A 18 -19.39 4.57 2.55
C GLU A 18 -18.24 4.72 1.56
N GLY A 19 -18.46 5.59 0.58
CA GLY A 19 -17.43 6.04 -0.33
C GLY A 19 -16.37 6.64 0.57
N ALA A 20 -15.37 5.83 0.91
CA ALA A 20 -14.18 6.35 1.54
C ALA A 20 -13.74 7.50 0.64
N PRO A 21 -13.68 8.73 1.17
CA PRO A 21 -13.21 9.85 0.37
C PRO A 21 -11.87 9.42 -0.22
N PRO A 22 -11.54 9.79 -1.47
CA PRO A 22 -10.21 9.55 -1.99
C PRO A 22 -9.27 10.07 -0.91
N VAL A 23 -8.45 9.17 -0.36
CA VAL A 23 -7.47 9.53 0.64
C VAL A 23 -6.56 10.50 -0.08
N SER A 24 -6.90 11.77 0.07
CA SER A 24 -6.20 12.93 -0.43
C SER A 24 -5.05 13.12 0.53
N GLY A 25 -4.23 12.08 0.67
CA GLY A 25 -2.89 12.17 1.18
C GLY A 25 -2.08 12.87 0.12
N ALA A 26 -2.21 14.20 0.10
CA ALA A 26 -1.30 15.09 -0.55
C ALA A 26 0.10 14.80 0.02
N GLY A 27 0.83 13.95 -0.69
CA GLY A 27 2.22 13.62 -0.43
C GLY A 27 2.97 13.66 -1.75
N GLY A 28 2.89 14.79 -2.44
CA GLY A 28 3.78 15.12 -3.54
C GLY A 28 5.20 15.34 -3.04
N GLY A 29 5.78 14.34 -2.36
CA GLY A 29 7.21 14.25 -2.16
C GLY A 29 7.79 13.79 -3.47
N GLY A 30 8.30 14.73 -4.28
CA GLY A 30 9.05 14.38 -5.48
C GLY A 30 10.09 13.31 -5.13
N GLN A 31 10.29 12.34 -6.03
CA GLN A 31 11.33 11.33 -5.87
C GLN A 31 12.67 12.04 -5.65
N GLY A 32 13.21 11.92 -4.44
CA GLY A 32 14.57 12.31 -4.14
C GLY A 32 15.56 11.40 -4.87
N ALA A 33 16.84 11.72 -4.73
CA ALA A 33 17.88 11.14 -5.56
C ALA A 33 17.99 9.61 -5.43
N GLU A 34 17.63 9.06 -4.27
CA GLU A 34 17.75 7.63 -4.00
C GLU A 34 16.56 6.87 -4.57
N ALA A 35 15.34 7.39 -4.40
CA ALA A 35 14.14 6.78 -4.99
C ALA A 35 14.23 6.66 -6.53
N ARG A 36 14.94 7.58 -7.20
CA ARG A 36 15.16 7.55 -8.67
C ARG A 36 16.00 6.39 -9.16
N LYS A 37 16.70 5.67 -8.27
CA LYS A 37 17.40 4.43 -8.63
C LYS A 37 16.43 3.28 -8.88
N LEU A 38 15.19 3.42 -8.41
CA LEU A 38 14.10 2.48 -8.69
C LEU A 38 13.24 3.00 -9.84
N SER A 39 13.17 2.21 -10.91
CA SER A 39 12.36 2.54 -12.08
C SER A 39 11.01 1.82 -12.02
N ALA A 40 9.94 2.51 -12.43
CA ALA A 40 8.63 1.87 -12.60
C ALA A 40 8.76 0.62 -13.48
N GLY A 41 8.11 -0.47 -13.07
CA GLY A 41 8.24 -1.77 -13.75
C GLY A 41 9.29 -2.71 -13.16
N MET A 42 10.19 -2.23 -12.29
CA MET A 42 11.16 -3.11 -11.62
C MET A 42 10.49 -4.14 -10.72
N THR A 43 11.09 -5.33 -10.63
CA THR A 43 10.69 -6.36 -9.66
C THR A 43 11.26 -6.07 -8.27
N GLN A 44 10.73 -6.75 -7.25
CA GLN A 44 11.27 -6.61 -5.91
C GLN A 44 12.73 -7.06 -5.83
N ALA A 45 13.07 -8.17 -6.51
CA ALA A 45 14.45 -8.65 -6.59
C ALA A 45 15.40 -7.65 -7.28
N GLN A 46 14.92 -6.89 -8.25
CA GLN A 46 15.70 -5.82 -8.88
C GLN A 46 15.93 -4.64 -7.92
N ALA A 47 14.94 -4.27 -7.11
CA ALA A 47 15.11 -3.26 -6.08
C ALA A 47 16.08 -3.72 -4.99
N GLU A 48 16.02 -5.00 -4.59
CA GLU A 48 16.96 -5.61 -3.65
C GLU A 48 18.40 -5.63 -4.19
N ALA A 49 18.59 -5.80 -5.51
CA ALA A 49 19.91 -5.67 -6.11
C ALA A 49 20.48 -4.24 -6.04
N VAL A 50 19.64 -3.22 -5.88
CA VAL A 50 20.06 -1.81 -5.77
C VAL A 50 20.37 -1.42 -4.33
N PHE A 51 19.52 -1.82 -3.37
CA PHE A 51 19.60 -1.36 -1.98
C PHE A 51 19.95 -2.45 -0.96
N GLY A 52 19.99 -3.71 -1.36
CA GLY A 52 20.06 -4.86 -0.46
C GLY A 52 18.68 -5.34 -0.03
N LEU A 53 18.67 -6.23 0.96
CA LEU A 53 17.43 -6.82 1.49
C LEU A 53 16.51 -5.76 2.11
N ASP A 54 15.23 -6.08 2.19
CA ASP A 54 14.26 -5.20 2.84
C ASP A 54 14.60 -4.97 4.32
N ALA A 55 14.39 -3.74 4.76
CA ALA A 55 14.44 -3.32 6.15
C ALA A 55 13.04 -3.24 6.78
N GLY A 56 11.99 -3.50 5.99
CA GLY A 56 10.61 -3.52 6.44
C GLY A 56 9.64 -3.81 5.30
N PHE A 57 8.52 -4.43 5.63
CA PHE A 57 7.50 -4.87 4.68
C PHE A 57 6.11 -4.65 5.27
N GLU A 58 5.20 -4.08 4.47
CA GLU A 58 3.78 -3.92 4.81
C GLU A 58 2.90 -4.37 3.65
N ARG A 59 1.94 -5.25 3.92
CA ARG A 59 0.89 -5.61 2.97
C ARG A 59 -0.27 -4.62 3.10
N ASN A 60 -0.80 -4.12 1.99
CA ASN A 60 -1.98 -3.26 2.02
C ASN A 60 -3.23 -4.09 2.40
N PRO A 61 -3.93 -3.80 3.52
CA PRO A 61 -5.09 -4.58 3.96
C PRO A 61 -6.31 -4.38 3.05
N ALA A 62 -6.36 -3.28 2.30
CA ALA A 62 -7.42 -2.99 1.34
C ALA A 62 -7.13 -3.56 -0.07
N ASN A 63 -5.88 -3.96 -0.34
CA ASN A 63 -5.48 -4.56 -1.61
C ASN A 63 -4.32 -5.54 -1.42
N TRP A 64 -4.63 -6.83 -1.40
CA TRP A 64 -3.65 -7.89 -1.12
C TRP A 64 -2.60 -8.08 -2.22
N ASP A 65 -2.84 -7.54 -3.42
CA ASP A 65 -1.82 -7.53 -4.47
C ASP A 65 -0.79 -6.41 -4.26
N GLU A 66 -1.05 -5.46 -3.36
CA GLU A 66 -0.18 -4.31 -3.13
C GLU A 66 0.61 -4.45 -1.83
N SER A 67 1.91 -4.21 -1.89
CA SER A 67 2.80 -4.16 -0.73
C SER A 67 3.71 -2.96 -0.79
N CYS A 68 4.09 -2.45 0.38
CA CYS A 68 5.13 -1.45 0.54
C CYS A 68 6.34 -2.10 1.18
N VAL A 69 7.52 -1.89 0.59
CA VAL A 69 8.81 -2.38 1.06
C VAL A 69 9.69 -1.18 1.38
N SER A 70 10.36 -1.22 2.52
CA SER A 70 11.31 -0.20 2.93
C SER A 70 12.72 -0.74 2.80
N TYR A 71 13.58 -0.03 2.11
CA TYR A 71 15.00 -0.37 1.97
C TYR A 71 15.84 0.64 2.73
N ALA A 72 16.73 0.16 3.59
CA ALA A 72 17.66 1.02 4.32
C ALA A 72 18.86 1.39 3.44
N TYR A 73 19.31 2.62 3.55
CA TYR A 73 20.55 3.09 2.93
C TYR A 73 21.25 4.11 3.82
N GLY A 74 22.50 4.43 3.48
CA GLY A 74 23.34 5.31 4.27
C GLY A 74 24.08 4.57 5.38
N ASP A 75 24.37 5.28 6.48
CA ASP A 75 25.14 4.74 7.60
C ASP A 75 24.23 4.04 8.63
N ALA A 76 24.75 2.99 9.27
CA ALA A 76 23.99 2.19 10.24
C ALA A 76 23.58 2.97 11.51
N ALA A 77 24.32 4.01 11.90
CA ALA A 77 23.96 4.87 13.05
C ALA A 77 22.89 5.92 12.68
N THR A 78 22.70 6.21 11.39
CA THR A 78 21.72 7.18 10.90
C THR A 78 21.03 6.67 9.63
N PRO A 79 20.30 5.54 9.73
CA PRO A 79 19.72 4.91 8.55
C PRO A 79 18.67 5.81 7.91
N ARG A 80 18.67 5.83 6.58
CA ARG A 80 17.66 6.50 5.77
C ARG A 80 16.92 5.44 4.96
N TYR A 81 15.73 5.76 4.47
CA TYR A 81 14.86 4.77 3.84
C TYR A 81 14.36 5.22 2.48
N VAL A 82 14.37 4.28 1.54
CA VAL A 82 13.57 4.33 0.32
C VAL A 82 12.36 3.43 0.52
N HIS A 83 11.17 3.96 0.36
CA HIS A 83 9.92 3.22 0.39
C HIS A 83 9.46 2.94 -1.04
N ALA A 84 9.09 1.70 -1.33
CA ALA A 84 8.74 1.21 -2.65
C ALA A 84 7.42 0.44 -2.59
N VAL A 85 6.45 0.84 -3.41
CA VAL A 85 5.15 0.16 -3.52
C VAL A 85 5.14 -0.73 -4.74
N PHE A 86 4.94 -2.01 -4.51
CA PHE A 86 4.79 -3.04 -5.52
C PHE A 86 3.33 -3.46 -5.63
N ARG A 87 2.87 -3.72 -6.85
CA ARG A 87 1.63 -4.45 -7.12
C ARG A 87 1.99 -5.75 -7.83
N GLY A 88 1.67 -6.88 -7.22
CA GLY A 88 2.33 -8.15 -7.55
C GLY A 88 3.84 -8.01 -7.34
N ASP A 89 4.62 -8.33 -8.38
CA ASP A 89 6.08 -8.17 -8.40
C ASP A 89 6.51 -6.98 -9.29
N THR A 90 5.72 -5.90 -9.29
CA THR A 90 6.00 -4.75 -10.17
C THR A 90 5.94 -3.45 -9.40
N LEU A 91 7.04 -2.70 -9.44
CA LEU A 91 7.16 -1.40 -8.80
C LEU A 91 6.23 -0.39 -9.48
N THR A 92 5.38 0.24 -8.68
CA THR A 92 4.42 1.26 -9.12
C THR A 92 4.75 2.65 -8.58
N ARG A 93 5.46 2.74 -7.45
CA ARG A 93 5.83 4.01 -6.80
C ARG A 93 7.04 3.83 -5.90
N ALA A 94 7.88 4.84 -5.79
CA ALA A 94 8.92 4.90 -4.77
C ALA A 94 9.08 6.33 -4.23
N THR A 95 9.52 6.47 -2.98
CA THR A 95 9.89 7.75 -2.37
C THR A 95 10.95 7.55 -1.30
N ASP A 96 11.86 8.51 -1.18
CA ASP A 96 12.84 8.67 -0.10
C ASP A 96 12.50 9.93 0.73
N GLY A 97 11.29 10.49 0.55
CA GLY A 97 10.76 11.59 1.32
C GLY A 97 10.12 11.13 2.63
N HIS A 98 10.03 12.03 3.61
CA HIS A 98 9.41 11.79 4.92
C HIS A 98 7.90 11.51 4.86
N GLY A 99 7.26 11.74 3.70
CA GLY A 99 5.87 11.32 3.46
C GLY A 99 5.81 9.81 3.26
N ALA A 100 5.75 9.06 4.36
CA ALA A 100 5.77 7.61 4.35
C ALA A 100 4.57 7.04 3.57
N ILE A 101 4.84 6.45 2.40
CA ILE A 101 3.84 5.70 1.62
C ILE A 101 3.63 4.27 2.16
N CYS A 102 4.54 3.78 3.03
CA CYS A 102 4.35 2.56 3.83
C CYS A 102 3.68 2.93 5.15
N THR A 103 2.37 3.10 5.16
CA THR A 103 1.58 3.42 6.38
C THR A 103 0.27 2.66 6.40
N TYR A 104 0.26 1.43 5.91
CA TYR A 104 -0.95 0.61 5.88
C TYR A 104 -1.36 0.14 7.29
N GLY A 105 -0.40 0.04 8.21
CA GLY A 105 -0.61 -0.32 9.61
C GLY A 105 -0.78 0.84 10.60
N ALA A 106 -0.74 2.10 10.15
CA ALA A 106 -0.91 3.27 11.02
C ALA A 106 -2.39 3.61 11.32
N ALA A 107 -3.33 2.79 10.83
CA ALA A 107 -4.74 2.88 11.14
C ALA A 107 -5.18 1.68 11.99
N LEU A 108 -4.98 1.79 13.32
CA LEU A 108 -5.82 1.18 14.35
C LEU A 108 -6.03 2.21 15.46
#